data_AF-A0AAV2Z5V6-F1
#
_entry.id   AF-A0AAV2Z5V6-F1
#
_cell.length_a   1.000
_cell.length_b   1.000
_cell.length_c   1.000
_cell.angle_alpha   90.00
_cell.angle_beta   90.00
_cell.angle_gamma   90.00
#
_symmetry.space_group_name_H-M   'P 1'
#
loop_
_entity.id
_entity.type
_entity.pdbx_description
1 polymer ?
#
loop_
_entity_poly.entity_id
_entity_poly.type
_entity_poly.pdbx_seq_one_letter_code
_entity_poly.pdbx_strand_id
1 'polypeptide(L)'
;MMKKYTQLKFRDAVNVQDPQRIRSLIAECQEELDRMDYYHSIYQAKLREQEMRHNAEKKDAESKKATALVAACSACGTQFESATARFCPECGVKRATII
;
A
#
# COMPACT_ATOMS: atom_id res chain seq x y z
N MET A 1 10.06 10.61 16.70
CA MET A 1 11.24 9.73 16.90
C MET A 1 12.54 10.37 16.40
N MET A 2 12.52 11.16 15.31
CA MET A 2 13.75 11.63 14.64
C MET A 2 14.61 12.64 15.42
N LYS A 3 13.99 13.52 16.22
CA LYS A 3 14.73 14.49 17.07
C LYS A 3 15.67 13.82 18.09
N LYS A 4 15.38 12.58 18.52
CA LYS A 4 16.22 11.87 19.50
C LYS A 4 17.58 11.48 18.93
N TYR A 5 17.65 11.09 17.65
CA TYR A 5 18.91 10.73 17.01
C TYR A 5 19.81 11.96 16.87
N THR A 6 19.25 13.09 16.41
CA THR A 6 19.99 14.35 16.31
C THR A 6 20.49 14.81 17.69
N GLN A 7 19.63 14.75 18.72
CA GLN A 7 20.05 15.03 20.10
C GLN A 7 21.20 14.15 20.59
N LEU A 8 21.19 12.86 20.25
CA LEU A 8 22.27 11.94 20.60
C LEU A 8 23.57 12.28 19.84
N LYS A 9 23.48 12.57 18.53
CA LYS A 9 24.64 12.88 17.67
C LYS A 9 25.39 14.13 18.13
N PHE A 10 24.67 15.15 18.61
CA PHE A 10 25.25 16.42 19.03
C PHE A 10 25.34 16.58 20.56
N ARG A 11 25.15 15.49 21.32
CA ARG A 11 25.14 15.51 22.80
C ARG A 11 26.39 16.13 23.40
N ASP A 12 27.55 15.84 22.84
CA ASP A 12 28.82 16.26 23.39
C ASP A 12 29.11 17.76 23.11
N ALA A 13 28.33 18.37 22.21
CA ALA A 13 28.41 19.78 21.86
C ALA A 13 27.45 20.67 22.67
N VAL A 14 26.70 20.12 23.63
CA VAL A 14 25.70 20.86 24.43
C VAL A 14 26.30 22.02 25.23
N ASN A 15 27.55 21.89 25.66
CA ASN A 15 28.22 22.90 26.49
C ASN A 15 29.07 23.89 25.69
N VAL A 16 29.01 23.85 24.35
CA VAL A 16 29.76 24.79 23.51
C VAL A 16 29.17 26.20 23.70
N GLN A 17 30.04 27.16 24.03
CA GLN A 17 29.64 28.56 24.24
C GLN A 17 30.03 29.49 23.08
N ASP A 18 30.96 29.07 22.21
CA ASP A 18 31.40 29.87 21.08
C ASP A 18 30.23 30.11 20.09
N PRO A 19 29.82 31.38 19.88
CA PRO A 19 28.69 31.71 19.02
C PRO A 19 28.85 31.25 17.56
N GLN A 20 30.08 31.27 17.02
CA GLN A 20 30.32 30.83 15.64
C GLN A 20 30.13 29.31 15.54
N ARG A 21 30.72 28.58 16.49
CA ARG A 21 30.56 27.13 16.57
C ARG A 21 29.11 26.71 16.78
N ILE A 22 28.35 27.42 17.62
CA ILE A 22 26.92 27.17 17.83
C ILE A 22 26.14 27.31 16.51
N ARG A 23 26.41 28.35 15.71
CA ARG A 23 25.75 28.53 14.42
C ARG A 23 26.03 27.39 13.46
N SER A 24 27.30 26.97 13.36
CA SER A 24 27.67 25.81 12.54
C SER A 24 26.96 24.53 13.00
N LEU A 25 26.93 24.28 14.31
CA LEU A 25 26.26 23.11 14.88
C LEU A 25 24.74 23.12 14.62
N ILE A 26 24.09 24.29 14.69
CA ILE A 26 22.66 24.42 14.36
C ILE A 26 22.42 24.09 12.89
N ALA A 27 23.26 24.60 11.98
CA ALA A 27 23.15 24.29 10.55
C ALA A 27 23.34 22.80 10.29
N GLU A 28 24.37 22.17 10.87
CA GLU A 28 24.60 20.72 10.79
C GLU A 28 23.41 19.92 11.34
N CYS A 29 22.79 20.37 12.44
CA CYS A 29 21.60 19.72 13.00
C CYS A 29 20.41 19.81 12.06
N GLN A 30 20.20 20.96 11.42
CA GLN A 30 19.11 21.17 10.47
C GLN A 30 19.28 20.29 9.24
N GLU A 31 20.47 20.25 8.65
CA GLU A 31 20.77 19.37 7.51
C GLU A 31 20.51 17.89 7.82
N GLU A 32 20.83 17.43 9.03
CA GLU A 32 20.55 16.06 9.45
C GLU A 32 19.05 15.80 9.60
N LEU A 33 18.28 16.75 10.15
CA LEU A 33 16.82 16.62 10.21
C LEU A 33 16.22 16.57 8.81
N ASP A 34 16.62 17.47 7.92
CA ASP A 34 16.13 17.53 6.55
C ASP A 34 16.46 16.25 5.77
N ARG A 35 17.68 15.72 5.93
CA ARG A 35 18.09 14.45 5.33
C ARG A 35 17.21 13.29 5.82
N MET A 36 16.92 13.23 7.13
CA MET A 36 16.06 12.19 7.69
C MET A 36 14.63 12.30 7.19
N ASP A 37 14.08 13.51 7.14
CA ASP A 37 12.73 13.77 6.63
C ASP A 37 12.62 13.41 5.14
N TYR A 38 13.66 13.71 4.36
CA TYR A 38 13.76 13.28 2.97
C TYR A 38 13.68 11.76 2.84
N TYR A 39 14.53 11.01 3.54
CA TYR A 39 14.50 9.55 3.47
C TYR A 39 13.17 8.96 3.94
N HIS A 40 12.56 9.56 4.97
CA HIS A 40 11.26 9.12 5.45
C HIS A 40 10.17 9.33 4.40
N SER A 41 10.18 10.48 3.71
CA SER A 41 9.22 10.78 2.64
C SER A 41 9.32 9.79 1.48
N ILE A 42 10.54 9.43 1.07
CA ILE A 42 10.79 8.44 0.01
C ILE A 42 10.34 7.05 0.45
N TYR A 43 10.63 6.66 1.68
CA TYR A 43 10.20 5.38 2.22
C TYR A 43 8.67 5.28 2.27
N GLN A 44 7.99 6.31 2.77
CA GLN A 44 6.53 6.38 2.78
C GLN A 44 5.93 6.35 1.37
N ALA A 45 6.54 7.03 0.40
CA ALA A 45 6.09 6.98 -0.99
C ALA A 45 6.15 5.56 -1.55
N LYS A 46 7.25 4.83 -1.31
CA LYS A 46 7.38 3.43 -1.73
C LYS A 46 6.34 2.52 -1.10
N LEU A 47 6.02 2.71 0.18
CA LEU A 47 4.96 1.93 0.85
C LEU A 47 3.61 2.17 0.18
N ARG A 48 3.25 3.43 -0.10
CA ARG A 48 1.99 3.76 -0.80
C ARG A 48 1.94 3.15 -2.19
N GLU A 49 3.04 3.18 -2.94
CA GLU A 49 3.11 2.55 -4.26
C GLU A 49 2.89 1.03 -4.17
N GLN A 50 3.49 0.35 -3.20
CA GLN A 50 3.29 -1.08 -2.98
C GLN A 50 1.84 -1.41 -2.60
N GLU A 51 1.24 -0.64 -1.69
CA GLU A 51 -0.17 -0.80 -1.31
C GLU A 51 -1.09 -0.60 -2.51
N MET A 52 -0.83 0.41 -3.34
CA MET A 52 -1.62 0.67 -4.55
C MET A 52 -1.51 -0.48 -5.56
N ARG A 53 -0.31 -1.04 -5.77
CA ARG A 53 -0.10 -2.20 -6.64
C ARG A 53 -0.85 -3.42 -6.12
N HIS A 54 -0.71 -3.74 -4.83
CA HIS A 54 -1.39 -4.87 -4.22
C HIS A 54 -2.92 -4.71 -4.23
N ASN A 55 -3.42 -3.48 -4.03
CA ASN A 55 -4.85 -3.20 -4.12
C ASN A 55 -5.37 -3.31 -5.56
N ALA A 56 -4.58 -2.89 -6.56
CA ALA A 56 -4.93 -3.08 -7.97
C ALA A 56 -4.96 -4.57 -8.34
N GLU A 57 -3.95 -5.34 -7.94
CA GLU A 57 -3.90 -6.79 -8.13
C GLU A 57 -5.09 -7.51 -7.48
N LYS A 58 -5.48 -7.09 -6.27
CA LYS A 58 -6.68 -7.60 -5.60
C LYS A 58 -7.96 -7.30 -6.39
N LYS A 59 -8.12 -6.07 -6.89
CA LYS A 59 -9.28 -5.69 -7.71
C LYS A 59 -9.33 -6.47 -9.02
N ASP A 60 -8.18 -6.69 -9.65
CA ASP A 60 -8.10 -7.49 -10.88
C ASP A 60 -8.40 -8.96 -10.61
N ALA A 61 -7.90 -9.51 -9.50
CA ALA A 61 -8.20 -10.88 -9.08
C ALA A 61 -9.68 -11.05 -8.71
N GLU A 62 -10.29 -10.05 -8.07
CA GLU A 62 -11.71 -10.05 -7.72
C GLU A 62 -12.61 -9.91 -8.96
N SER A 63 -12.25 -9.04 -9.90
CA SER A 63 -12.92 -8.90 -11.19
C SER A 63 -12.80 -10.17 -12.04
N LYS A 64 -11.61 -10.79 -12.09
CA LYS A 64 -11.40 -12.08 -12.77
C LYS A 64 -12.15 -13.22 -12.07
N LYS A 65 -12.24 -13.23 -10.73
CA LYS A 65 -13.03 -14.22 -9.98
C LYS A 65 -14.53 -14.04 -10.22
N ALA A 66 -15.01 -12.80 -10.34
CA ALA A 66 -16.38 -12.51 -10.75
C ALA A 66 -16.66 -12.98 -12.19
N THR A 67 -15.68 -12.90 -13.09
CA THR A 67 -15.80 -13.34 -14.49
C THR A 67 -15.61 -14.86 -14.65
N ALA A 68 -14.86 -15.51 -13.75
CA ALA A 68 -14.64 -16.96 -13.72
C ALA A 68 -15.84 -17.75 -13.17
N LEU A 69 -16.87 -17.08 -12.63
CA LEU A 69 -18.19 -17.67 -12.47
C LEU A 69 -18.73 -17.91 -13.88
N VAL A 70 -18.55 -19.13 -14.38
CA VAL A 70 -18.87 -19.60 -15.75
C VAL A 70 -20.13 -18.91 -16.29
N ALA A 71 -19.96 -18.07 -17.29
CA ALA A 71 -21.03 -17.19 -17.82
C ALA A 71 -22.20 -17.97 -18.44
N ALA A 72 -22.02 -19.24 -18.79
CA ALA A 72 -23.02 -20.08 -19.44
C ALA A 72 -23.26 -21.42 -18.71
N CYS A 73 -24.48 -21.93 -18.80
CA CYS A 73 -24.85 -23.24 -18.27
C CYS A 73 -24.15 -24.36 -19.07
N SER A 74 -23.53 -25.32 -18.37
CA SER A 74 -22.87 -26.46 -19.00
C SER A 74 -23.82 -27.46 -19.68
N ALA A 75 -25.11 -27.44 -19.33
CA ALA A 75 -26.10 -28.38 -19.86
C ALA A 75 -26.84 -27.84 -21.10
N CYS A 76 -27.26 -26.56 -21.08
CA CYS A 76 -28.07 -25.96 -22.15
C CYS A 76 -27.41 -24.77 -22.85
N GLY A 77 -26.23 -24.31 -22.39
CA GLY A 77 -25.53 -23.17 -22.99
C GLY A 77 -26.12 -21.79 -22.66
N THR A 78 -27.26 -21.71 -21.98
CA THR A 78 -27.90 -20.43 -21.60
C THR A 78 -27.00 -19.60 -20.70
N GLN A 79 -26.88 -18.31 -20.98
CA GLN A 79 -26.10 -17.39 -20.16
C GLN A 79 -26.78 -17.11 -18.82
N PHE A 80 -26.00 -17.07 -17.74
CA PHE A 80 -26.52 -16.66 -16.43
C PHE A 80 -26.59 -15.13 -16.38
N GLU A 81 -27.78 -14.59 -16.13
CA GLU A 81 -28.01 -13.14 -16.04
C GLU A 81 -27.29 -12.50 -14.84
N SER A 82 -27.02 -13.27 -13.78
CA SER A 82 -26.37 -12.78 -12.57
C SER A 82 -25.22 -13.67 -12.09
N ALA A 83 -24.22 -13.02 -11.49
CA ALA A 83 -23.09 -13.70 -10.85
C ALA A 83 -23.52 -14.55 -9.64
N THR A 84 -24.71 -14.30 -9.08
CA THR A 84 -25.24 -15.00 -7.89
C THR A 84 -26.21 -16.14 -8.22
N ALA A 85 -26.61 -16.33 -9.48
CA ALA A 85 -27.52 -17.39 -9.89
C ALA A 85 -26.90 -18.78 -9.62
N ARG A 86 -27.51 -19.54 -8.70
CA ARG A 86 -27.10 -20.91 -8.32
C ARG A 86 -27.66 -21.98 -9.25
N PHE A 87 -28.73 -21.69 -9.96
CA PHE A 87 -29.45 -22.60 -10.86
C PHE A 87 -29.68 -21.93 -12.21
N CYS A 88 -29.73 -22.71 -13.29
CA CYS A 88 -30.09 -22.21 -14.62
C CYS A 88 -31.60 -21.94 -14.71
N PRO A 89 -32.04 -20.77 -15.20
CA PRO A 89 -33.46 -20.45 -15.34
C PRO A 89 -34.19 -21.35 -16.36
N GLU A 90 -33.47 -21.83 -17.38
CA GLU A 90 -34.07 -22.62 -18.48
C GLU A 90 -34.10 -24.12 -18.18
N CYS A 91 -33.02 -24.69 -17.63
CA CYS A 91 -32.90 -26.14 -17.44
C CYS A 91 -32.86 -26.59 -15.98
N GLY A 92 -32.86 -25.67 -15.01
CA GLY A 92 -32.83 -25.98 -13.57
C GLY A 92 -31.53 -26.61 -13.06
N VAL A 93 -30.53 -26.82 -13.92
CA VAL A 93 -29.25 -27.44 -13.53
C VAL A 93 -28.47 -26.51 -12.60
N LYS A 94 -27.88 -27.09 -11.55
CA LYS A 94 -27.02 -26.38 -10.59
C LYS A 94 -25.74 -25.89 -11.26
N ARG A 95 -25.35 -24.66 -10.98
CA ARG A 95 -24.09 -24.08 -11.45
C ARG A 95 -22.93 -24.66 -10.67
N ALA A 96 -22.10 -25.48 -11.32
CA ALA A 96 -21.01 -26.21 -10.68
C ALA A 96 -19.94 -25.31 -10.04
N THR A 97 -19.86 -24.03 -10.43
CA THR A 97 -18.86 -23.06 -9.94
C THR A 97 -19.25 -22.34 -8.65
N ILE A 98 -20.47 -22.51 -8.13
CA ILE A 98 -20.90 -21.96 -6.85
C ILE A 98 -21.16 -23.14 -5.90
N ILE A 99 -20.16 -23.47 -5.08
CA ILE A 99 -20.27 -24.47 -3.98
C ILE A 99 -20.88 -23.78 -2.77
#